data_AF-A0A2G9MYG7-F1
#
_entry.id   AF-A0A2G9MYG7-F1
#
_cell.length_a   1.000
_cell.length_b   1.000
_cell.length_c   1.000
_cell.angle_alpha   90.00
_cell.angle_beta   90.00
_cell.angle_gamma   90.00
#
_symmetry.space_group_name_H-M   'P 1'
#
loop_
_entity.id
_entity.type
_entity.pdbx_description
1 polymer ?
#
loop_
_entity_poly.entity_id
_entity_poly.type
_entity_poly.pdbx_seq_one_letter_code
_entity_poly.pdbx_strand_id
1 'polypeptide(L)'
;MKRICIPVFDCKMLKEAAEKTDLVEVRLDRFGKREREKLAEIAKKIKAKLILTIRKKSEGGIERTGVRERFDSQESNCPKRSKGGIERTGVRERFDSQESNCPKRSKGRKFKGNERQRLALFLEMLKAARFAYADIELSSGRKFIEKVRKKAKEAGAKLILSKH
;
A
#
# COMPACT_ATOMS: atom_id res chain seq x y z
N MET A 1 20.57 -22.88 -2.20
CA MET A 1 20.66 -21.81 -1.18
C MET A 1 19.28 -21.19 -0.96
N LYS A 2 18.86 -21.04 0.31
CA LYS A 2 17.64 -20.32 0.67
C LYS A 2 17.94 -18.82 0.65
N ARG A 3 17.03 -17.99 0.11
CA ARG A 3 17.11 -16.53 0.18
C ARG A 3 16.29 -16.02 1.35
N ILE A 4 16.77 -14.99 2.03
CA ILE A 4 16.02 -14.32 3.09
C ILE A 4 15.21 -13.20 2.45
N CYS A 5 13.96 -13.04 2.92
CA CYS A 5 13.10 -11.94 2.51
C CYS A 5 12.62 -11.20 3.75
N ILE A 6 12.80 -9.87 3.78
CA ILE A 6 12.39 -9.03 4.91
C ILE A 6 11.24 -8.11 4.44
N PRO A 7 10.06 -8.18 5.07
CA PRO A 7 8.98 -7.24 4.79
C PRO A 7 9.25 -5.89 5.43
N VAL A 8 9.03 -4.81 4.68
CA VAL A 8 9.22 -3.43 5.11
C VAL A 8 7.95 -2.62 4.94
N PHE A 9 7.76 -1.67 5.85
CA PHE A 9 6.53 -0.90 5.96
C PHE A 9 6.75 0.62 5.91
N ASP A 10 8.01 1.05 5.88
CA ASP A 10 8.42 2.45 5.75
C ASP A 10 9.79 2.55 5.05
N CYS A 11 10.16 3.78 4.70
CA CYS A 11 11.41 4.05 3.98
C CYS A 11 12.68 3.88 4.82
N LYS A 12 12.59 3.91 6.16
CA LYS A 12 13.75 3.72 7.04
C LYS A 12 14.12 2.24 7.06
N MET A 13 13.13 1.38 7.33
CA MET A 13 13.27 -0.08 7.28
C MET A 13 13.76 -0.56 5.91
N LEU A 14 13.29 0.05 4.82
CA LEU A 14 13.72 -0.31 3.47
C LEU A 14 15.25 -0.21 3.30
N LYS A 15 15.87 0.86 3.81
CA LYS A 15 17.33 1.04 3.72
C LYS A 15 18.06 0.01 4.56
N GLU A 16 17.66 -0.15 5.82
CA GLU A 16 18.28 -1.09 6.76
C GLU A 16 18.14 -2.55 6.29
N ALA A 17 16.98 -2.91 5.75
CA ALA A 17 16.72 -4.26 5.22
C ALA A 17 17.58 -4.52 3.98
N ALA A 18 17.65 -3.56 3.04
CA ALA A 18 18.39 -3.72 1.79
C ALA A 18 19.89 -3.99 1.96
N GLU A 19 20.47 -3.61 3.11
CA GLU A 19 21.87 -3.90 3.43
C GLU A 19 22.08 -5.32 3.98
N LYS A 20 21.02 -5.96 4.50
CA LYS A 20 21.09 -7.22 5.26
C LYS A 20 20.47 -8.41 4.54
N THR A 21 19.86 -8.22 3.38
CA THR A 21 19.07 -9.27 2.72
C THR A 21 19.18 -9.23 1.19
N ASP A 22 18.95 -10.39 0.56
CA ASP A 22 18.86 -10.51 -0.89
C ASP A 22 17.56 -9.92 -1.44
N LEU A 23 16.47 -10.07 -0.68
CA LEU A 23 15.11 -9.72 -1.07
C LEU A 23 14.43 -8.86 -0.01
N VAL A 24 13.84 -7.75 -0.45
CA VAL A 24 13.03 -6.87 0.41
C VAL A 24 11.60 -6.83 -0.12
N GLU A 25 10.63 -7.15 0.72
CA GLU A 25 9.21 -7.06 0.39
C GLU A 25 8.65 -5.70 0.81
N VAL A 26 8.31 -4.86 -0.16
CA VAL A 26 7.69 -3.56 0.05
C VAL A 26 6.17 -3.74 0.16
N ARG A 27 5.67 -3.64 1.39
CA ARG A 27 4.25 -3.79 1.72
C ARG A 27 3.51 -2.47 1.58
N LEU A 28 3.10 -2.18 0.35
CA LEU A 28 2.52 -0.90 -0.07
C LEU A 28 1.22 -0.55 0.66
N ASP A 29 0.48 -1.54 1.16
CA ASP A 29 -0.72 -1.34 2.00
C ASP A 29 -0.42 -0.54 3.28
N ARG A 30 0.84 -0.50 3.72
CA ARG A 30 1.27 0.22 4.92
C ARG A 30 1.90 1.59 4.67
N PHE A 31 2.27 1.91 3.44
CA PHE A 31 2.91 3.19 3.10
C PHE A 31 1.89 4.30 2.91
N GLY A 32 2.15 5.47 3.51
CA GLY A 32 1.37 6.66 3.25
C GLY A 32 1.71 7.35 1.94
N LYS A 33 0.79 8.21 1.45
CA LYS A 33 0.95 8.92 0.16
C LYS A 33 2.31 9.61 0.03
N ARG A 34 2.70 10.42 1.02
CA ARG A 34 4.01 11.12 1.06
C ARG A 34 5.21 10.17 1.11
N GLU A 35 5.03 8.98 1.67
CA GLU A 35 6.09 7.98 1.76
C GLU A 35 6.26 7.23 0.44
N ARG A 36 5.17 7.02 -0.31
CA ARG A 36 5.19 6.38 -1.63
C ARG A 36 6.04 7.15 -2.66
N GLU A 37 5.94 8.47 -2.65
CA GLU A 37 6.79 9.34 -3.50
C GLU A 37 8.27 9.15 -3.16
N LYS A 38 8.62 9.17 -1.87
CA LYS A 38 10.00 8.95 -1.39
C LYS A 38 10.48 7.52 -1.67
N LEU A 39 9.59 6.54 -1.53
CA LEU A 39 9.85 5.13 -1.76
C LEU A 39 10.32 4.90 -3.20
N ALA A 40 9.66 5.52 -4.19
CA ALA A 40 10.07 5.35 -5.59
C ALA A 40 11.51 5.83 -5.83
N GLU A 41 11.89 6.97 -5.25
CA GLU A 41 13.25 7.51 -5.36
C GLU A 41 14.30 6.67 -4.65
N ILE A 42 13.96 6.12 -3.48
CA ILE A 42 14.86 5.23 -2.73
C ILE A 42 15.00 3.89 -3.47
N ALA A 43 13.91 3.33 -3.96
CA ALA A 43 13.88 2.03 -4.63
C ALA A 43 14.75 1.99 -5.89
N LYS A 44 14.89 3.11 -6.62
CA LYS A 44 15.80 3.24 -7.77
C LYS A 44 17.28 3.07 -7.39
N LYS A 45 17.66 3.39 -6.15
CA LYS A 45 19.05 3.40 -5.67
C LYS A 45 19.45 2.10 -4.95
N ILE A 46 18.48 1.25 -4.62
CA ILE A 46 18.73 0.02 -3.86
C ILE A 46 19.24 -1.09 -4.78
N LYS A 47 20.30 -1.78 -4.34
CA LYS A 47 20.88 -2.93 -5.04
C LYS A 47 20.10 -4.24 -4.78
N ALA A 48 19.52 -4.39 -3.59
CA ALA A 48 18.72 -5.56 -3.22
C ALA A 48 17.50 -5.72 -4.15
N LYS A 49 17.05 -6.96 -4.33
CA LYS A 49 15.88 -7.24 -5.18
C LYS A 49 14.60 -6.89 -4.41
N LEU A 50 13.82 -5.99 -4.97
CA LEU A 50 12.56 -5.55 -4.36
C LEU A 50 11.37 -6.37 -4.87
N ILE A 51 10.48 -6.73 -3.95
CA ILE A 51 9.16 -7.31 -4.22
C ILE A 51 8.12 -6.24 -3.92
N LEU A 52 7.27 -5.90 -4.89
CA LEU A 52 6.14 -5.01 -4.66
C LEU A 52 4.92 -5.83 -4.26
N THR A 53 4.38 -5.57 -3.06
CA THR A 53 3.18 -6.25 -2.56
C THR A 53 2.16 -5.21 -2.11
N ILE A 54 0.90 -5.36 -2.53
CA ILE A 54 -0.22 -4.62 -1.92
C ILE A 54 -1.25 -5.61 -1.39
N ARG A 55 -1.22 -5.92 -0.10
CA ARG A 55 -2.06 -7.01 0.41
C ARG A 55 -3.52 -6.59 0.62
N LYS A 56 -4.47 -7.42 0.18
CA LYS A 56 -5.90 -7.25 0.47
C LYS A 56 -6.21 -7.41 1.95
N LYS A 57 -7.22 -6.67 2.44
CA LYS A 57 -7.72 -6.83 3.82
C LYS A 57 -8.17 -8.26 4.12
N SER A 58 -8.84 -8.92 3.18
CA SER A 58 -9.30 -10.31 3.32
C SER A 58 -8.15 -11.32 3.46
N GLU A 59 -6.92 -10.95 3.12
CA GLU A 59 -5.73 -11.80 3.19
C GLU A 59 -4.68 -11.27 4.19
N GLY A 60 -5.10 -10.45 5.15
CA GLY A 60 -4.23 -9.91 6.21
C GLY A 60 -3.52 -8.60 5.87
N GLY A 61 -3.96 -7.92 4.81
CA GLY A 61 -3.57 -6.55 4.49
C GLY A 61 -4.25 -5.53 5.40
N ILE A 62 -3.73 -4.31 5.42
CA ILE A 62 -4.33 -3.24 6.25
C ILE A 62 -5.15 -2.27 5.39
N GLU A 63 -6.42 -2.09 5.76
CA GLU A 63 -7.30 -1.03 5.26
C GLU A 63 -8.12 -0.47 6.44
N ARG A 64 -8.18 0.85 6.65
CA ARG A 64 -9.03 1.48 7.69
C ARG A 64 -10.25 2.20 7.11
N THR A 65 -11.37 2.05 7.81
CA THR A 65 -12.67 2.70 7.56
C THR A 65 -12.68 4.16 8.05
N GLY A 66 -12.59 5.10 7.11
CA GLY A 66 -12.66 6.57 7.31
C GLY A 66 -11.30 7.22 7.02
N VAL A 67 -11.00 7.89 5.90
CA VAL A 67 -11.67 8.83 4.96
C VAL A 67 -11.18 8.49 3.54
N ARG A 68 -12.06 8.47 2.53
CA ARG A 68 -11.79 7.93 1.17
C ARG A 68 -10.70 8.77 0.48
N GLU A 69 -9.62 8.16 -0.02
CA GLU A 69 -8.67 8.88 -0.89
C GLU A 69 -9.42 9.22 -2.20
N ARG A 70 -9.51 10.53 -2.52
CA ARG A 70 -9.98 10.96 -3.85
C ARG A 70 -8.84 10.74 -4.83
N PHE A 71 -9.05 9.82 -5.75
CA PHE A 71 -8.25 9.69 -6.95
C PHE A 71 -8.96 10.52 -8.00
N ASP A 72 -8.33 11.61 -8.45
CA ASP A 72 -8.89 12.44 -9.51
C ASP A 72 -8.93 11.59 -10.78
N SER A 73 -10.14 11.14 -11.08
CA SER A 73 -10.47 10.42 -12.29
C SER A 73 -10.95 11.49 -13.26
N GLN A 74 -10.18 11.79 -14.30
CA GLN A 74 -10.72 12.53 -15.44
C GLN A 74 -11.88 11.71 -16.04
N GLU A 75 -13.00 12.41 -16.20
CA GLU A 75 -14.24 12.07 -16.92
C GLU A 75 -15.09 10.87 -16.46
N SER A 76 -16.24 11.20 -15.87
CA SER A 76 -17.56 10.73 -16.35
C SER A 76 -18.69 11.40 -15.55
N ASN A 77 -19.55 12.10 -16.27
CA ASN A 77 -20.81 12.67 -15.79
C ASN A 77 -21.73 11.58 -15.23
N CYS A 78 -22.26 11.75 -14.00
CA CYS A 78 -23.62 11.35 -13.59
C CYS A 78 -23.96 11.75 -12.14
N PRO A 79 -25.26 11.87 -11.77
CA PRO A 79 -25.77 12.97 -10.95
C PRO A 79 -25.77 12.72 -9.43
N LYS A 80 -25.76 13.82 -8.67
CA LYS A 80 -25.82 13.84 -7.21
C LYS A 80 -27.25 13.51 -6.73
N ARG A 81 -27.40 12.41 -5.99
CA ARG A 81 -28.56 12.18 -5.10
C ARG A 81 -28.22 12.64 -3.68
N SER A 82 -28.98 13.61 -3.20
CA SER A 82 -28.97 14.12 -1.83
C SER A 82 -29.72 13.18 -0.88
N LYS A 83 -29.08 12.85 0.25
CA LYS A 83 -29.69 12.43 1.53
C LYS A 83 -28.74 12.98 2.60
N GLY A 84 -29.13 13.79 3.58
CA GLY A 84 -30.31 13.70 4.45
C GLY A 84 -29.92 12.88 5.69
N GLY A 85 -29.81 13.51 6.87
CA GLY A 85 -29.54 12.85 8.17
C GLY A 85 -28.62 13.68 9.07
N ILE A 86 -29.16 14.65 9.82
CA ILE A 86 -29.59 14.55 11.23
C ILE A 86 -28.39 14.43 12.19
N GLU A 87 -28.07 15.57 12.81
CA GLU A 87 -27.30 15.68 14.04
C GLU A 87 -28.06 15.03 15.19
N ARG A 88 -27.35 14.36 16.10
CA ARG A 88 -27.71 14.34 17.51
C ARG A 88 -26.49 14.14 18.40
N THR A 89 -26.40 15.09 19.31
CA THR A 89 -25.49 15.30 20.43
C THR A 89 -25.51 14.16 21.44
N GLY A 90 -24.37 13.92 22.08
CA GLY A 90 -24.23 12.99 23.19
C GLY A 90 -22.92 13.24 23.93
N VAL A 91 -23.00 14.08 24.96
CA VAL A 91 -21.92 14.45 25.88
C VAL A 91 -21.52 13.25 26.74
N ARG A 92 -20.22 13.08 27.00
CA ARG A 92 -19.74 12.47 28.25
C ARG A 92 -18.42 13.12 28.66
N GLU A 93 -18.44 13.74 29.84
CA GLU A 93 -17.33 14.48 30.44
C GLU A 93 -16.24 13.58 31.04
N ARG A 94 -15.01 14.11 30.93
CA ARG A 94 -13.79 14.04 31.77
C ARG A 94 -13.32 12.71 32.37
N PHE A 95 -12.04 12.42 32.12
CA PHE A 95 -11.04 12.13 33.17
C PHE A 95 -9.64 12.55 32.68
N ASP A 96 -9.04 13.51 33.38
CA ASP A 96 -7.60 13.80 33.29
C ASP A 96 -6.85 12.79 34.17
N SER A 97 -5.86 12.13 33.60
CA SER A 97 -4.83 11.41 34.36
C SER A 97 -3.53 11.39 33.58
N GLN A 98 -2.47 11.74 34.31
CA GLN A 98 -1.13 12.09 33.88
C GLN A 98 -0.34 10.96 33.19
N GLU A 99 0.63 11.42 32.38
CA GLU A 99 1.89 10.80 31.95
C GLU A 99 1.93 9.32 31.52
N SER A 100 2.20 9.13 30.22
CA SER A 100 3.30 8.27 29.81
C SER A 100 3.93 8.81 28.53
N ASN A 101 5.25 8.99 28.58
CA ASN A 101 6.08 9.49 27.48
C ASN A 101 6.18 8.38 26.41
N CYS A 102 5.10 8.19 25.65
CA CYS A 102 5.02 7.21 24.60
C CYS A 102 5.47 7.89 23.29
N PRO A 103 6.55 7.45 22.62
CA PRO A 103 7.01 8.11 21.40
C PRO A 103 5.86 8.12 20.41
N LYS A 104 5.41 9.33 20.04
CA LYS A 104 4.30 9.55 19.12
C LYS A 104 4.63 8.82 17.81
N ARG A 105 4.17 7.57 17.68
CA ARG A 105 4.23 6.80 16.44
C ARG A 105 3.69 7.71 15.35
N SER A 106 4.54 8.14 14.44
CA SER A 106 4.15 8.86 13.24
C SER A 106 3.03 8.01 12.61
N LYS A 107 1.79 8.52 12.67
CA LYS A 107 0.63 7.85 12.08
C LYS A 107 0.79 7.91 10.55
N GLY A 108 1.64 7.03 10.02
CA GLY A 108 1.77 6.77 8.59
C GLY A 108 0.38 6.42 8.07
N ARG A 109 -0.13 7.25 7.15
CA ARG A 109 -1.50 7.16 6.67
C ARG A 109 -1.62 5.95 5.73
N LYS A 110 -2.02 4.80 6.26
CA LYS A 110 -2.17 3.52 5.54
C LYS A 110 -3.09 3.63 4.30
N PHE A 111 -2.91 2.73 3.33
CA PHE A 111 -3.70 2.71 2.10
C PHE A 111 -5.20 2.58 2.41
N LYS A 112 -6.01 3.32 1.64
CA LYS A 112 -7.47 3.22 1.70
C LYS A 112 -8.07 3.38 0.31
N GLY A 113 -8.68 2.32 -0.21
CA GLY A 113 -9.34 2.37 -1.50
C GLY A 113 -9.94 1.05 -1.93
N ASN A 114 -10.88 1.11 -2.87
CA ASN A 114 -11.47 -0.08 -3.47
C ASN A 114 -10.44 -0.85 -4.31
N GLU A 115 -10.81 -2.04 -4.79
CA GLU A 115 -9.92 -2.90 -5.58
C GLU A 115 -9.36 -2.21 -6.85
N ARG A 116 -10.14 -1.31 -7.46
CA ARG A 116 -9.67 -0.53 -8.62
C ARG A 116 -8.58 0.47 -8.22
N GLN A 117 -8.74 1.16 -7.09
CA GLN A 117 -7.77 2.09 -6.54
C GLN A 117 -6.50 1.34 -6.07
N ARG A 118 -6.68 0.15 -5.48
CA ARG A 118 -5.58 -0.75 -5.10
C ARG A 118 -4.74 -1.12 -6.33
N LEU A 119 -5.42 -1.51 -7.42
CA LEU A 119 -4.76 -1.81 -8.69
C LEU A 119 -4.01 -0.62 -9.27
N ALA A 120 -4.68 0.54 -9.33
CA ALA A 120 -4.13 1.74 -9.93
C ALA A 120 -2.83 2.12 -9.21
N LEU A 121 -2.86 2.10 -7.87
CA LEU A 121 -1.70 2.35 -7.04
C LEU A 121 -0.59 1.32 -7.28
N PHE A 122 -0.93 0.03 -7.32
CA PHE A 122 0.06 -1.02 -7.58
C PHE A 122 0.78 -0.81 -8.92
N LEU A 123 0.01 -0.53 -9.97
CA LEU A 123 0.53 -0.30 -11.31
C LEU A 123 1.33 1.00 -11.43
N GLU A 124 0.92 2.05 -10.71
CA GLU A 124 1.66 3.31 -10.62
C GLU A 124 3.05 3.07 -10.00
N MET A 125 3.10 2.38 -8.85
CA MET A 125 4.37 2.07 -8.19
C MET A 125 5.26 1.18 -9.05
N LEU A 126 4.69 0.16 -9.69
CA LEU A 126 5.42 -0.74 -10.58
C LEU A 126 6.09 0.00 -11.76
N LYS A 127 5.52 1.12 -12.20
CA LYS A 127 6.13 2.00 -13.21
C LYS A 127 7.14 2.98 -12.61
N ALA A 128 6.87 3.49 -11.40
CA ALA A 128 7.66 4.55 -10.78
C ALA A 128 9.05 4.07 -10.30
N ALA A 129 9.21 2.78 -10.00
CA ALA A 129 10.45 2.23 -9.50
C ALA A 129 10.75 0.83 -10.04
N ARG A 130 12.01 0.42 -9.88
CA ARG A 130 12.51 -0.88 -10.35
C ARG A 130 12.22 -1.96 -9.32
N PHE A 131 11.19 -2.76 -9.56
CA PHE A 131 10.88 -3.95 -8.77
C PHE A 131 11.33 -5.21 -9.52
N ALA A 132 11.96 -6.14 -8.81
CA ALA A 132 12.34 -7.43 -9.37
C ALA A 132 11.15 -8.39 -9.44
N TYR A 133 10.21 -8.23 -8.49
CA TYR A 133 9.01 -9.04 -8.40
C TYR A 133 7.78 -8.19 -8.10
N ALA A 134 6.63 -8.60 -8.62
CA ALA A 134 5.31 -8.08 -8.29
C ALA A 134 4.48 -9.22 -7.68
N ASP A 135 4.03 -9.05 -6.44
CA ASP A 135 3.17 -10.01 -5.73
C ASP A 135 1.69 -9.60 -5.86
N ILE A 136 0.87 -10.57 -6.24
CA ILE A 136 -0.55 -10.41 -6.46
C ILE A 136 -1.31 -11.64 -5.97
N GLU A 137 -2.43 -11.40 -5.30
CA GLU A 137 -3.23 -12.50 -4.78
C GLU A 137 -4.04 -13.18 -5.88
N LEU A 138 -4.12 -14.51 -5.85
CA LEU A 138 -4.97 -15.32 -6.73
C LEU A 138 -6.45 -14.91 -6.65
N SER A 139 -6.88 -14.40 -5.50
CA SER A 139 -8.24 -13.87 -5.26
C SER A 139 -8.51 -12.55 -5.99
N SER A 140 -7.53 -11.93 -6.65
CA SER A 140 -7.70 -10.65 -7.38
C SER A 140 -8.48 -10.78 -8.69
N GLY A 141 -8.76 -12.00 -9.13
CA GLY A 141 -9.53 -12.29 -10.33
C GLY A 141 -8.68 -12.26 -11.60
N ARG A 142 -9.04 -13.09 -12.58
CA ARG A 142 -8.22 -13.36 -13.78
C ARG A 142 -7.85 -12.09 -14.56
N LYS A 143 -8.82 -11.20 -14.81
CA LYS A 143 -8.60 -9.94 -15.55
C LYS A 143 -7.56 -9.03 -14.89
N PHE A 144 -7.53 -9.00 -13.56
CA PHE A 144 -6.58 -8.19 -12.78
C PHE A 144 -5.18 -8.79 -12.84
N ILE A 145 -5.09 -10.10 -12.61
CA ILE A 145 -3.84 -10.86 -12.69
C ILE A 145 -3.21 -10.69 -14.08
N GLU A 146 -3.99 -10.78 -15.14
CA GLU A 146 -3.49 -10.62 -16.51
C GLU A 146 -2.96 -9.20 -16.79
N LYS A 147 -3.68 -8.18 -16.31
CA LYS A 147 -3.24 -6.79 -16.41
C LYS A 147 -1.91 -6.54 -15.68
N VAL A 148 -1.79 -7.04 -14.46
CA VAL A 148 -0.54 -6.93 -13.68
C VAL A 148 0.57 -7.76 -14.30
N ARG A 149 0.30 -8.98 -14.78
CA ARG A 149 1.27 -9.81 -15.50
C ARG A 149 1.86 -9.07 -16.70
N LYS A 150 1.02 -8.44 -17.52
CA LYS A 150 1.47 -7.66 -18.68
C LYS A 150 2.37 -6.49 -18.23
N LYS A 151 1.93 -5.71 -17.23
CA LYS A 151 2.69 -4.56 -16.72
C LYS A 151 3.99 -4.95 -16.00
N ALA A 152 4.00 -6.05 -15.26
CA ALA A 152 5.21 -6.59 -14.65
C ALA A 152 6.22 -7.00 -15.72
N LYS A 153 5.77 -7.70 -16.78
CA LYS A 153 6.63 -8.06 -17.91
C LYS A 153 7.21 -6.82 -18.60
N GLU A 154 6.40 -5.81 -18.88
CA GLU A 154 6.85 -4.53 -19.45
C GLU A 154 7.89 -3.82 -18.55
N ALA A 155 7.73 -3.91 -17.22
CA ALA A 155 8.67 -3.34 -16.24
C ALA A 155 9.89 -4.22 -15.96
N GLY A 156 10.03 -5.39 -16.61
CA GLY A 156 11.11 -6.36 -16.34
C GLY A 156 10.99 -7.10 -15.00
N ALA A 157 9.83 -7.04 -14.35
CA ALA A 157 9.53 -7.71 -13.09
C ALA A 157 8.93 -9.11 -13.32
N LYS A 158 9.26 -10.05 -12.43
CA LYS A 158 8.62 -11.38 -12.38
C LYS A 158 7.34 -11.31 -11.56
N LEU A 159 6.35 -12.13 -11.89
CA LEU A 159 5.10 -12.20 -11.14
C LEU A 159 5.16 -13.29 -10.07
N ILE A 160 4.70 -12.96 -8.86
CA ILE A 160 4.42 -13.90 -7.78
C ILE A 160 2.89 -13.96 -7.63
N LEU A 161 2.33 -15.17 -7.69
CA LEU A 161 0.92 -15.42 -7.39
C LEU A 161 0.82 -16.01 -6.00
N SER A 162 0.18 -15.29 -5.08
CA SER A 162 0.06 -15.69 -3.68
C SER A 162 -1.39 -16.03 -3.30
N LYS A 163 -1.55 -16.83 -2.24
CA LYS A 163 -2.84 -17.16 -1.61
C LYS A 163 -2.59 -17.36 -0.12
N HIS A 164 -3.50 -16.85 0.70
CA HIS A 164 -3.44 -16.89 2.15
C HIS A 164 -4.74 -17.45 2.73
#